data_AF-A0A522DTS4-F1
#
_entry.id   AF-A0A522DTS4-F1
#
_cell.length_a   1.000
_cell.length_b   1.000
_cell.length_c   1.000
_cell.angle_alpha   90.00
_cell.angle_beta   90.00
_cell.angle_gamma   90.00
#
_symmetry.space_group_name_H-M   'P 1'
#
loop_
_entity.id
_entity.type
_entity.pdbx_description
1 polymer ?
#
loop_
_entity_poly.entity_id
_entity_poly.type
_entity_poly.pdbx_seq_one_letter_code
_entity_poly.pdbx_strand_id
1 'polypeptide(L)'
;MAYSLPNEVFLLLEDAFNHDRTKAQMFAKAIEDSIQAIEHQAGQEITNKKETLRSELYNELRTELATKEFVRAEINELRAEIRAEINNVKESLKAEINELRLEISTLRSELKQNSLLLKIQIGLIIFGLTLFNPAFVKLVELIMK
;
A
#
# COMPACT_ATOMS: atom_id res chain seq x y z
N MET A 1 26.13 -48.08 50.06
CA MET A 1 25.33 -46.97 49.50
C MET A 1 26.27 -46.18 48.62
N ALA A 2 26.00 -46.13 47.31
CA ALA A 2 26.80 -45.36 46.38
C ALA A 2 26.19 -43.94 46.37
N TYR A 3 26.86 -43.01 47.04
CA TYR A 3 26.49 -41.60 46.97
C TYR A 3 26.91 -41.06 45.61
N SER A 4 26.16 -40.11 45.07
CA SER A 4 26.53 -39.39 43.84
C SER A 4 27.72 -38.45 44.04
N LEU A 5 28.17 -38.26 45.29
CA LEU A 5 29.38 -37.52 45.64
C LEU A 5 30.64 -38.29 45.20
N PRO A 6 31.64 -37.63 44.59
CA PRO A 6 32.92 -38.25 44.29
C PRO A 6 33.54 -38.85 45.55
N ASN A 7 34.17 -40.01 45.43
CA ASN A 7 34.78 -40.73 46.56
C ASN A 7 35.76 -39.84 47.34
N GLU A 8 36.51 -38.98 46.66
CA GLU A 8 37.43 -38.02 47.26
C GLU A 8 36.73 -37.04 48.22
N VAL A 9 35.53 -36.57 47.84
CA VAL A 9 34.73 -35.64 48.66
C VAL A 9 34.17 -36.34 49.89
N PHE A 10 33.75 -37.60 49.75
CA PHE A 10 33.27 -38.39 50.88
C PHE A 10 34.37 -38.68 51.90
N LEU A 11 35.59 -39.01 51.44
CA LEU A 11 36.74 -39.24 52.33
C LEU A 11 37.13 -37.96 53.10
N LEU A 12 37.09 -36.80 52.44
CA LEU A 12 37.30 -35.52 53.11
C LEU A 12 36.25 -35.22 54.19
N LEU A 13 34.99 -35.64 53.98
CA LEU A 13 33.94 -35.54 55.00
C LEU A 13 34.23 -36.48 56.17
N GLU A 14 34.66 -37.72 55.91
CA GLU A 14 35.04 -38.68 56.94
C GLU A 14 36.20 -38.14 57.80
N ASP A 15 37.23 -37.57 57.18
CA ASP A 15 38.34 -36.91 57.87
C ASP A 15 37.86 -35.70 58.71
N ALA A 16 37.01 -34.84 58.13
CA ALA A 16 36.46 -33.67 58.82
C ALA A 16 35.57 -34.03 60.03
N PHE A 17 34.97 -35.22 60.03
CA PHE A 17 34.17 -35.74 61.15
C PHE A 17 34.97 -36.66 62.09
N ASN A 18 36.30 -36.55 62.13
CA ASN A 18 37.18 -37.39 62.96
C ASN A 18 37.01 -38.89 62.68
N HIS A 19 36.91 -39.28 61.41
CA HIS A 19 36.66 -40.64 60.95
C HIS A 19 35.30 -41.22 61.39
N ASP A 20 34.35 -40.35 61.77
CA ASP A 20 32.96 -40.73 62.04
C ASP A 20 32.19 -40.88 60.73
N ARG A 21 32.27 -42.09 60.19
CA ARG A 21 31.59 -42.49 58.95
C ARG A 21 30.07 -42.24 59.01
N THR A 22 29.45 -42.30 60.18
CA THR A 22 27.99 -42.11 60.31
C THR A 22 27.62 -40.64 60.06
N LYS A 23 28.36 -39.70 60.65
CA LYS A 23 28.16 -38.27 60.41
C LYS A 23 28.47 -37.89 58.96
N ALA A 24 29.53 -38.45 58.38
CA ALA A 24 29.85 -38.26 56.97
C ALA A 24 28.72 -38.76 56.05
N GLN A 25 28.12 -39.93 56.34
CA GLN A 25 26.97 -40.46 55.60
C GLN A 25 25.71 -39.60 55.74
N MET A 26 25.41 -39.11 56.94
CA MET A 26 24.27 -38.21 57.16
C MET A 26 24.40 -36.92 56.37
N PHE A 27 25.60 -36.32 56.37
CA PHE A 27 25.86 -35.10 55.63
C PHE A 27 25.87 -35.33 54.11
N ALA A 28 26.48 -36.41 53.65
CA ALA A 28 26.46 -36.82 52.24
C ALA A 28 25.03 -37.00 51.73
N LYS A 29 24.16 -37.65 52.53
CA LYS A 29 22.75 -37.80 52.21
C LYS A 29 22.01 -36.45 52.16
N ALA A 30 22.24 -35.57 53.13
CA ALA A 30 21.61 -34.25 53.14
C ALA A 30 22.00 -33.40 51.91
N ILE A 31 23.26 -33.50 51.47
CA ILE A 31 23.72 -32.86 50.23
C ILE A 31 23.04 -33.49 49.01
N GLU A 32 22.97 -34.82 48.93
CA GLU A 32 22.33 -35.50 47.81
C GLU A 32 20.84 -35.15 47.69
N ASP A 33 20.12 -35.15 48.82
CA ASP A 33 18.71 -34.73 48.88
C ASP A 33 18.55 -33.25 48.44
N SER A 34 19.50 -32.39 48.83
CA SER A 34 19.49 -30.97 48.43
C SER A 34 19.78 -30.78 46.93
N ILE A 35 20.74 -31.52 46.38
CA ILE A 35 21.07 -31.50 44.95
C ILE A 35 19.87 -31.98 44.13
N GLN A 36 19.24 -33.09 44.53
CA GLN A 36 18.06 -33.62 43.85
C GLN A 36 16.90 -32.62 43.86
N ALA A 37 16.68 -31.93 44.99
CA ALA A 37 15.66 -30.88 45.08
C ALA A 37 15.97 -29.71 44.14
N ILE A 38 17.23 -29.28 44.07
CA ILE A 38 17.68 -28.20 43.18
C ILE A 38 17.52 -28.60 41.71
N GLU A 39 17.96 -29.80 41.32
CA GLU A 39 17.84 -30.30 39.95
C GLU A 39 16.38 -30.39 39.50
N HIS A 40 15.51 -30.91 40.39
CA HIS A 40 14.09 -30.98 40.13
C HIS A 40 13.45 -29.60 39.98
N GLN A 41 13.75 -28.66 40.88
CA GLN A 41 13.25 -27.28 40.78
C GLN A 41 13.77 -26.58 39.51
N ALA A 42 15.06 -26.70 39.20
CA ALA A 42 15.65 -26.12 38.00
C ALA A 42 15.01 -26.70 36.73
N GLY A 43 14.78 -28.02 36.67
CA GLY A 43 14.09 -28.67 35.56
C GLY A 43 12.65 -28.17 35.38
N GLN A 44 11.92 -27.98 36.47
CA GLN A 44 10.58 -27.39 36.43
C GLN A 44 10.61 -25.94 35.95
N GLU A 45 11.49 -25.10 36.50
CA GLU A 45 11.61 -23.70 36.08
C GLU A 45 11.98 -23.55 34.60
N ILE A 46 12.90 -24.38 34.11
CA ILE A 46 13.29 -24.40 32.69
C ILE A 46 12.09 -24.79 31.82
N THR A 47 11.34 -25.81 32.23
CA THR A 47 10.15 -26.26 31.49
C THR A 47 9.08 -25.17 31.45
N ASN A 48 8.79 -24.56 32.60
CA ASN A 48 7.83 -23.47 32.71
C ASN A 48 8.25 -22.26 31.86
N LYS A 49 9.51 -21.83 31.95
CA LYS A 49 10.04 -20.72 31.12
C LYS A 49 9.94 -21.02 29.63
N LYS A 50 10.25 -22.26 29.22
CA LYS A 50 10.14 -22.68 27.83
C LYS A 50 8.69 -22.61 27.33
N GLU A 51 7.72 -23.03 28.15
CA GLU A 51 6.31 -22.95 27.81
C GLU A 51 5.82 -21.49 27.71
N THR A 52 6.19 -20.64 28.68
CA THR A 52 5.87 -19.21 28.67
C THR A 52 6.43 -18.53 27.42
N LEU A 53 7.74 -18.70 27.14
CA LEU A 53 8.37 -18.11 25.96
C LEU A 53 7.73 -18.59 24.65
N ARG A 54 7.36 -19.88 24.58
CA ARG A 54 6.66 -20.42 23.41
C ARG A 54 5.29 -19.78 23.22
N SER A 55 4.55 -19.56 24.30
CA SER A 55 3.24 -18.91 24.25
C SER A 55 3.35 -17.43 23.86
N GLU A 56 4.32 -16.70 24.44
CA GLU A 56 4.59 -15.29 24.12
C GLU A 56 4.94 -15.13 22.64
N LEU A 57 5.94 -15.90 22.16
CA LEU A 57 6.35 -15.88 20.75
C LEU A 57 5.21 -16.24 19.80
N TYR A 58 4.38 -17.24 20.14
CA TYR A 58 3.23 -17.61 19.32
C TYR A 58 2.22 -16.46 19.22
N ASN A 59 1.92 -15.79 20.32
CA ASN A 59 0.96 -14.68 20.37
C ASN A 59 1.48 -13.44 19.64
N GLU A 60 2.75 -13.08 19.84
CA GLU A 60 3.39 -11.98 19.13
C GLU A 60 3.40 -12.22 17.62
N LEU A 61 3.88 -13.39 17.19
CA LEU A 61 3.96 -13.73 15.77
C LEU A 61 2.58 -13.78 15.12
N ARG A 62 1.57 -14.31 15.82
CA ARG A 62 0.18 -14.32 15.34
C ARG A 62 -0.37 -12.91 15.16
N THR A 63 -0.08 -12.02 16.11
CA THR A 63 -0.55 -10.63 16.07
C THR A 63 0.14 -9.86 14.94
N GLU A 64 1.45 -10.03 14.78
CA GLU A 64 2.21 -9.41 13.71
C GLU A 64 1.75 -9.89 12.32
N LEU A 65 1.57 -11.20 12.15
CA LEU A 65 1.05 -11.76 10.89
C LEU A 65 -0.36 -11.26 10.56
N ALA A 66 -1.26 -11.18 11.55
CA ALA A 66 -2.59 -10.64 11.36
C ALA A 66 -2.54 -9.16 10.94
N THR A 67 -1.66 -8.37 11.56
CA THR A 67 -1.47 -6.95 11.22
C THR A 67 -0.91 -6.80 9.80
N LYS A 68 0.03 -7.65 9.40
CA LYS A 68 0.60 -7.64 8.06
C LYS A 68 -0.41 -7.97 6.97
N GLU A 69 -1.27 -8.98 7.19
CA GLU A 69 -2.34 -9.31 6.24
C GLU A 69 -3.38 -8.19 6.14
N PHE A 70 -3.72 -7.56 7.27
CA PHE A 70 -4.59 -6.38 7.28
C PHE A 70 -4.01 -5.22 6.47
N VAL A 71 -2.75 -4.84 6.73
CA VAL A 71 -2.05 -3.78 5.96
C VAL A 71 -1.97 -4.12 4.48
N ARG A 72 -1.75 -5.39 4.13
CA ARG A 72 -1.73 -5.83 2.73
C ARG A 72 -3.10 -5.71 2.07
N ALA A 73 -4.18 -6.00 2.79
CA ALA A 73 -5.54 -5.81 2.29
C ALA A 73 -5.83 -4.33 2.03
N GLU A 74 -5.53 -3.45 2.99
CA GLU A 74 -5.72 -2.00 2.84
C GLU A 74 -4.91 -1.44 1.64
N ILE A 75 -3.65 -1.86 1.46
CA ILE A 75 -2.83 -1.44 0.31
C ILE A 75 -3.47 -1.88 -1.02
N ASN A 76 -4.04 -3.08 -1.08
CA ASN A 76 -4.67 -3.57 -2.30
C ASN A 76 -5.98 -2.82 -2.61
N GLU A 77 -6.77 -2.52 -1.58
CA GLU A 77 -7.99 -1.71 -1.69
C GLU A 77 -7.67 -0.30 -2.18
N LEU A 78 -6.74 0.40 -1.52
CA LEU A 78 -6.29 1.73 -1.93
C LEU A 78 -5.74 1.73 -3.36
N ARG A 79 -5.00 0.70 -3.76
CA ARG A 79 -4.50 0.57 -5.13
C ARG A 79 -5.64 0.38 -6.15
N ALA A 80 -6.72 -0.32 -5.78
CA ALA A 80 -7.88 -0.49 -6.63
C ALA A 80 -8.67 0.83 -6.77
N GLU A 81 -8.86 1.56 -5.68
CA GLU A 81 -9.50 2.88 -5.67
C GLU A 81 -8.75 3.88 -6.54
N ILE A 82 -7.43 4.02 -6.35
CA ILE A 82 -6.60 4.92 -7.16
C ILE A 82 -6.68 4.56 -8.65
N ARG A 83 -6.70 3.27 -9.01
CA ARG A 83 -6.86 2.85 -10.41
C ARG A 83 -8.23 3.23 -10.97
N ALA A 84 -9.29 3.10 -10.18
CA ALA A 84 -10.63 3.50 -10.58
C ALA A 84 -10.71 5.02 -10.78
N GLU A 85 -10.17 5.82 -9.86
CA GLU A 85 -10.13 7.28 -9.99
C GLU A 85 -9.33 7.74 -11.21
N ILE A 86 -8.15 7.16 -11.46
CA ILE A 86 -7.34 7.47 -12.64
C ILE A 86 -8.12 7.17 -13.93
N ASN A 87 -8.83 6.04 -13.98
CA ASN A 87 -9.64 5.69 -15.16
C ASN A 87 -10.80 6.67 -15.35
N ASN A 88 -11.51 7.01 -14.27
CA ASN A 88 -12.61 7.98 -14.31
C ASN A 88 -12.14 9.35 -14.80
N VAL A 89 -11.03 9.87 -14.27
CA VAL A 89 -10.43 11.15 -14.70
C VAL A 89 -10.03 11.09 -16.18
N LYS A 90 -9.40 9.99 -16.61
CA LYS A 90 -9.01 9.80 -18.01
C LYS A 90 -10.21 9.79 -18.95
N GLU A 91 -11.31 9.16 -18.54
CA GLU A 91 -12.56 9.12 -19.32
C GLU A 91 -13.22 10.51 -19.38
N SER A 92 -13.30 11.23 -18.25
CA SER A 92 -13.81 12.61 -18.21
C SER A 92 -13.03 13.52 -19.15
N LEU A 93 -11.70 13.52 -19.05
CA LEU A 93 -10.85 14.34 -19.92
C LEU A 93 -11.01 13.98 -21.40
N LYS A 94 -11.18 12.69 -21.73
CA LYS A 94 -11.43 12.26 -23.11
C LYS A 94 -12.77 12.77 -23.63
N ALA A 95 -13.81 12.76 -22.79
CA ALA A 95 -15.12 13.31 -23.12
C ALA A 95 -15.04 14.83 -23.37
N GLU A 96 -14.45 15.58 -22.44
CA GLU A 96 -14.25 17.03 -22.57
C GLU A 96 -13.45 17.41 -23.83
N ILE A 97 -12.37 16.68 -24.13
CA ILE A 97 -11.59 16.91 -25.37
C ILE A 97 -12.43 16.67 -26.62
N ASN A 98 -13.31 15.66 -26.62
CA ASN A 98 -14.17 15.39 -27.77
C ASN A 98 -15.25 16.46 -27.93
N GLU A 99 -15.83 16.93 -26.84
CA GLU A 99 -16.78 18.04 -26.83
C GLU A 99 -16.15 19.32 -27.40
N LEU A 100 -14.97 19.71 -26.90
CA LEU A 100 -14.22 20.85 -27.41
C LEU A 100 -13.89 20.72 -28.91
N ARG A 101 -13.57 19.51 -29.38
CA ARG A 101 -13.33 19.26 -30.82
C ARG A 101 -14.59 19.48 -31.66
N LEU A 102 -15.76 19.07 -31.15
CA LEU A 102 -17.04 19.30 -31.81
C LEU A 102 -17.39 20.79 -31.84
N GLU A 103 -17.20 21.50 -30.72
CA GLU A 103 -17.40 22.94 -30.66
C GLU A 103 -16.50 23.68 -31.66
N ILE A 104 -15.21 23.36 -31.70
CA ILE A 104 -14.27 23.95 -32.68
C ILE A 104 -14.70 23.66 -34.12
N SER A 105 -15.16 22.44 -34.41
CA SER A 105 -15.65 22.07 -35.74
C SER A 105 -16.87 22.90 -36.14
N THR A 106 -17.80 23.07 -35.20
CA THR A 106 -19.03 23.86 -35.38
C THR A 106 -18.68 25.33 -35.64
N LEU A 107 -17.84 25.93 -34.78
CA LEU A 107 -17.36 27.30 -34.96
C LEU A 107 -16.65 27.52 -36.29
N ARG A 108 -15.82 26.57 -36.74
CA ARG A 108 -15.17 26.64 -38.06
C ARG A 108 -16.19 26.62 -39.21
N SER A 109 -17.25 25.82 -39.09
CA SER A 109 -18.34 25.77 -40.07
C SER A 109 -19.10 27.09 -40.12
N GLU A 110 -19.48 27.63 -38.97
CA GLU A 110 -20.15 28.93 -38.85
C GLU A 110 -19.31 30.07 -39.43
N LEU A 111 -18.01 30.12 -39.12
CA LEU A 111 -17.10 31.11 -39.70
C LEU A 111 -17.00 31.01 -41.22
N LYS A 112 -16.97 29.79 -41.78
CA LYS A 112 -16.95 29.58 -43.23
C LYS A 112 -18.26 30.05 -43.88
N GLN A 113 -19.40 29.74 -43.26
CA GLN A 113 -20.71 30.19 -43.72
C GLN A 113 -20.83 31.72 -43.67
N ASN A 114 -20.42 32.34 -42.56
CA ASN A 114 -20.42 33.79 -42.42
C ASN A 114 -19.50 34.47 -43.45
N SER A 115 -18.31 33.89 -43.71
CA SER A 115 -17.42 34.39 -44.77
C SER A 115 -18.06 34.34 -46.16
N LEU A 116 -18.80 33.28 -46.48
CA LEU A 116 -19.54 33.15 -47.74
C LEU A 116 -20.67 34.19 -47.83
N LEU A 117 -21.47 34.33 -46.78
CA LEU A 117 -22.56 35.32 -46.72
C LEU A 117 -22.03 36.74 -46.91
N LEU A 118 -20.92 37.10 -46.26
CA LEU A 118 -20.29 38.42 -46.43
C LEU A 118 -19.83 38.64 -47.88
N LYS A 119 -19.21 37.65 -48.52
CA LYS A 119 -18.81 37.75 -49.94
C LYS A 119 -20.02 37.97 -50.86
N ILE A 120 -21.12 37.26 -50.62
CA ILE A 120 -22.37 37.43 -51.37
C ILE A 120 -22.94 38.83 -51.16
N GLN A 121 -23.03 39.29 -49.91
CA GLN A 121 -23.54 40.62 -49.58
C GLN A 121 -22.72 41.73 -50.25
N ILE A 122 -21.39 41.64 -50.20
CA ILE A 122 -20.50 42.60 -50.89
C ILE A 122 -20.75 42.57 -52.40
N GLY A 123 -20.86 41.38 -53.01
CA GLY A 123 -21.17 41.23 -54.43
C GLY A 123 -22.51 41.87 -54.82
N LEU A 124 -23.56 41.66 -54.02
CA LEU A 124 -24.88 42.27 -54.23
C LEU A 124 -24.85 43.79 -54.11
N ILE A 125 -24.10 44.33 -53.14
CA ILE A 125 -23.94 45.78 -52.96
C ILE A 125 -23.23 46.38 -54.18
N ILE A 126 -22.11 45.78 -54.63
CA ILE A 126 -21.37 46.25 -55.80
C ILE A 126 -22.23 46.17 -57.07
N PHE A 127 -22.96 45.06 -57.25
CA PHE A 127 -23.86 44.88 -58.38
C PHE A 127 -24.97 45.93 -58.37
N GLY A 128 -25.62 46.16 -57.22
CA GLY A 128 -26.62 47.21 -57.05
C GLY A 128 -26.08 48.59 -57.43
N LEU A 129 -24.92 48.98 -56.87
CA LEU A 129 -24.27 50.25 -57.21
C LEU A 129 -23.94 50.38 -58.71
N THR A 130 -23.56 49.27 -59.36
CA THR A 130 -23.27 49.25 -60.81
C THR A 130 -24.53 49.49 -61.63
N LEU A 131 -25.65 48.85 -61.28
CA LEU A 131 -26.94 49.04 -61.97
C LEU A 131 -27.45 50.48 -61.88
N PHE A 132 -27.21 51.17 -60.74
CA PHE A 132 -27.60 52.56 -60.54
C PHE A 132 -26.58 53.59 -61.05
N ASN A 133 -25.47 53.17 -61.67
CA ASN A 133 -24.49 54.09 -62.23
C ASN A 133 -25.04 54.73 -63.53
N PRO A 134 -25.13 56.07 -63.63
CA PRO A 134 -25.63 56.75 -64.83
C PRO A 134 -24.90 56.37 -66.13
N ALA A 135 -23.60 56.07 -66.05
CA ALA A 135 -22.83 55.62 -67.21
C ALA A 135 -23.27 54.22 -67.68
N PHE A 136 -23.55 53.30 -66.75
CA PHE A 136 -24.05 51.97 -67.05
C PHE A 136 -25.49 52.01 -67.58
N VAL A 137 -26.37 52.81 -66.99
CA VAL A 137 -27.75 52.99 -67.48
C VAL A 137 -27.76 53.51 -68.91
N LYS A 138 -26.95 54.53 -69.22
CA LYS A 138 -26.81 55.05 -70.60
C LYS A 138 -26.30 53.99 -71.59
N LEU A 139 -25.34 53.16 -71.16
CA LEU A 139 -24.82 52.06 -71.98
C LEU A 139 -25.93 51.05 -72.31
N VAL A 140 -26.73 50.67 -71.31
CA VAL A 140 -27.87 49.75 -71.50
C VAL A 140 -28.93 50.37 -72.42
N GLU A 141 -29.27 51.66 -72.23
CA GLU A 141 -30.19 52.38 -73.14
C GLU A 141 -29.71 52.42 -74.59
N LEU A 142 -28.39 52.52 -74.82
CA LEU A 142 -27.80 52.52 -76.16
C LEU A 142 -27.90 51.15 -76.82
N ILE A 143 -27.76 50.06 -76.06
CA ILE A 143 -27.84 48.68 -76.58
C ILE A 143 -29.29 48.26 -76.85
N MET A 144 -30.26 48.83 -76.12
CA MET A 144 -31.69 48.51 -76.27
C MET A 144 -32.44 49.37 -77.29
N LYS A 145 -31.82 50.42 -77.83
CA LYS A 145 -32.35 51.22 -78.95
C LYS A 145 -31.84 50.71 -80.28
#